data_AF-W4AYA8-F1
#
_entry.id   AF-W4AYA8-F1
#
_cell.length_a   1.000
_cell.length_b   1.000
_cell.length_c   1.000
_cell.angle_alpha   90.00
_cell.angle_beta   90.00
_cell.angle_gamma   90.00
#
_symmetry.space_group_name_H-M   'P 1'
#
loop_
_entity.id
_entity.type
_entity.pdbx_description
1 polymer ?
#
loop_
_entity_poly.entity_id
_entity_poly.type
_entity_poly.pdbx_seq_one_letter_code
_entity_poly.pdbx_strand_id
1 'polypeptide(L)'
;MAEKWIEEYTIQSVDADYRGDCRWSSLLSILQRAADRHVEALGISREEMIERGMGWMLITLELDMGRMPRDMETVHVETWSRGSKGALWHRDYRIKNADGEKLGEARSVWALVDIHKRKILRPSMFPYEVPIGKESVGELPNKAVLAEGVQLAEAYTYRVRYSGIDVNGHLNNARYAICASMCWTSRSYGKGK
;
A
#
# COMPACT_ATOMS: atom_id res chain seq x y z
N MET A 1 -19.04 1.51 -14.30
CA MET A 1 -17.87 0.98 -13.55
C MET A 1 -17.93 1.55 -12.13
N ALA A 2 -17.60 0.75 -11.11
CA ALA A 2 -17.67 1.22 -9.73
C ALA A 2 -16.57 2.25 -9.45
N GLU A 3 -16.93 3.37 -8.83
CA GLU A 3 -15.99 4.44 -8.44
C GLU A 3 -15.05 4.03 -7.29
N LYS A 4 -15.58 3.15 -6.44
CA LYS A 4 -14.95 2.68 -5.22
C LYS A 4 -15.02 1.15 -5.19
N TRP A 5 -13.92 0.53 -4.81
CA TRP A 5 -13.85 -0.90 -4.48
C TRP A 5 -13.98 -1.08 -2.98
N ILE A 6 -14.75 -2.09 -2.57
CA ILE A 6 -14.89 -2.49 -1.17
C ILE A 6 -14.70 -4.00 -1.11
N GLU A 7 -13.78 -4.46 -0.27
CA GLU A 7 -13.61 -5.87 0.01
C GLU A 7 -13.57 -6.14 1.50
N GLU A 8 -14.09 -7.31 1.86
CA GLU A 8 -13.98 -7.85 3.20
C GLU A 8 -12.71 -8.71 3.31
N TYR A 9 -12.01 -8.59 4.43
CA TYR A 9 -10.86 -9.42 4.75
C TYR A 9 -10.85 -9.77 6.23
N THR A 10 -10.83 -11.07 6.54
CA THR A 10 -10.57 -11.55 7.90
C THR A 10 -9.08 -11.70 8.10
N ILE A 11 -8.53 -10.98 9.07
CA ILE A 11 -7.12 -11.10 9.49
C ILE A 11 -6.85 -12.55 9.88
N GLN A 12 -5.90 -13.19 9.22
CA GLN A 12 -5.52 -14.57 9.53
C GLN A 12 -4.41 -14.59 10.58
N SER A 13 -4.21 -15.74 11.22
CA SER A 13 -3.11 -15.92 12.18
C SER A 13 -1.72 -15.64 11.60
N VAL A 14 -1.54 -15.86 10.30
CA VAL A 14 -0.31 -15.54 9.56
C VAL A 14 -0.12 -14.05 9.31
N ASP A 15 -1.16 -13.25 9.45
CA ASP A 15 -1.11 -11.79 9.32
C ASP A 15 -0.77 -11.10 10.64
N ALA A 16 -1.11 -11.71 11.76
CA ALA A 16 -0.93 -11.13 13.09
C ALA A 16 0.43 -11.45 13.74
N ASP A 17 1.01 -10.44 14.39
CA ASP A 17 2.24 -10.55 15.17
C ASP A 17 2.04 -11.30 16.50
N TYR A 18 3.10 -11.37 17.32
CA TYR A 18 3.07 -12.10 18.59
C TYR A 18 2.10 -11.52 19.63
N ARG A 19 1.64 -10.28 19.45
CA ARG A 19 0.63 -9.63 20.31
C ARG A 19 -0.78 -9.87 19.80
N GLY A 20 -0.94 -10.46 18.62
CA GLY A 20 -2.22 -10.59 17.93
C GLY A 20 -2.62 -9.32 17.16
N ASP A 21 -1.70 -8.38 16.92
CA ASP A 21 -1.95 -7.21 16.08
C ASP A 21 -1.57 -7.55 14.62
N CYS A 22 -2.37 -7.16 13.64
CA CYS A 22 -2.03 -7.30 12.23
C CYS A 22 -0.69 -6.63 11.95
N ARG A 23 0.25 -7.36 11.32
CA ARG A 23 1.54 -6.80 10.94
C ARG A 23 1.34 -5.69 9.92
N TRP A 24 2.15 -4.63 10.02
CA TRP A 24 2.20 -3.58 9.00
C TRP A 24 2.41 -4.15 7.59
N SER A 25 3.27 -5.14 7.44
CA SER A 25 3.49 -5.80 6.13
C SER A 25 2.24 -6.52 5.61
N SER A 26 1.45 -7.12 6.48
CA SER A 26 0.21 -7.78 6.06
C SER A 26 -0.84 -6.74 5.67
N LEU A 27 -1.02 -5.69 6.48
CA LEU A 27 -1.93 -4.59 6.17
C LEU A 27 -1.58 -3.92 4.83
N LEU A 28 -0.31 -3.60 4.60
CA LEU A 28 0.15 -3.04 3.31
C LEU A 28 -0.05 -4.00 2.13
N SER A 29 0.02 -5.31 2.36
CA SER A 29 -0.27 -6.31 1.33
C SER A 29 -1.77 -6.33 0.99
N ILE A 30 -2.63 -6.25 2.01
CA ILE A 30 -4.09 -6.16 1.84
C ILE A 30 -4.46 -4.90 1.05
N LEU A 31 -3.89 -3.73 1.39
CA LEU A 31 -4.16 -2.48 0.68
C LEU A 31 -3.69 -2.51 -0.79
N GLN A 32 -2.51 -3.07 -1.07
CA GLN A 32 -2.04 -3.25 -2.44
C GLN A 32 -2.97 -4.17 -3.22
N ARG A 33 -3.36 -5.31 -2.64
CA ARG A 33 -4.29 -6.25 -3.29
C ARG A 33 -5.65 -5.62 -3.57
N ALA A 34 -6.21 -4.86 -2.65
CA ALA A 34 -7.47 -4.14 -2.86
C ALA A 34 -7.35 -3.11 -4.00
N ALA A 35 -6.20 -2.45 -4.14
CA ALA A 35 -5.94 -1.54 -5.26
C ALA A 35 -5.87 -2.28 -6.60
N ASP A 36 -5.18 -3.42 -6.66
CA ASP A 36 -5.10 -4.28 -7.84
C ASP A 36 -6.48 -4.81 -8.23
N ARG A 37 -7.25 -5.33 -7.26
CA ARG A 37 -8.63 -5.80 -7.48
C ARG A 37 -9.55 -4.71 -8.00
N HIS A 38 -9.40 -3.48 -7.53
CA HIS A 38 -10.15 -2.36 -8.08
C HIS A 38 -9.83 -2.17 -9.57
N VAL A 39 -8.55 -2.17 -9.96
CA VAL A 39 -8.14 -1.99 -11.36
C VAL A 39 -8.60 -3.17 -12.23
N GLU A 40 -8.48 -4.40 -11.74
CA GLU A 40 -9.00 -5.61 -12.42
C GLU A 40 -10.51 -5.54 -12.63
N ALA A 41 -11.28 -5.05 -11.64
CA ALA A 41 -12.72 -4.89 -11.73
C ALA A 41 -13.15 -3.80 -12.75
N LEU A 42 -12.23 -2.92 -13.16
CA LEU A 42 -12.42 -1.99 -14.28
C LEU A 42 -12.12 -2.63 -15.64
N GLY A 43 -11.80 -3.93 -15.67
CA GLY A 43 -11.46 -4.67 -16.88
C GLY A 43 -9.99 -4.51 -17.31
N ILE A 44 -9.15 -3.96 -16.44
CA ILE A 44 -7.74 -3.68 -16.74
C ILE A 44 -6.90 -4.76 -16.07
N SER A 45 -6.55 -5.81 -16.81
CA SER A 45 -5.75 -6.90 -16.27
C SER A 45 -4.27 -6.54 -16.21
N ARG A 46 -3.54 -7.22 -15.31
CA ARG A 46 -2.08 -7.09 -15.22
C ARG A 46 -1.41 -7.56 -16.51
N GLU A 47 -1.91 -8.64 -17.10
CA GLU A 47 -1.38 -9.23 -18.33
C GLU A 47 -1.47 -8.23 -19.48
N GLU A 48 -2.61 -7.56 -19.64
CA GLU A 48 -2.79 -6.54 -20.68
C GLU A 48 -1.85 -5.34 -20.48
N MET A 49 -1.65 -4.93 -19.22
CA MET A 49 -0.69 -3.87 -18.88
C MET A 49 0.74 -4.24 -19.29
N ILE A 50 1.16 -5.48 -19.00
CA ILE A 50 2.49 -5.98 -19.35
C ILE A 50 2.66 -6.10 -20.87
N GLU A 51 1.66 -6.59 -21.59
CA GLU A 51 1.66 -6.67 -23.06
C GLU A 51 1.82 -5.30 -23.71
N ARG A 52 1.24 -4.25 -23.08
CA ARG A 52 1.41 -2.85 -23.50
C ARG A 52 2.73 -2.21 -23.03
N GLY A 53 3.60 -2.97 -22.36
CA GLY A 53 4.86 -2.48 -21.82
C GLY A 53 4.70 -1.50 -20.65
N MET A 54 3.57 -1.56 -19.95
CA MET A 54 3.22 -0.63 -18.87
C MET A 54 3.20 -1.33 -17.50
N GLY A 55 3.52 -0.58 -16.45
CA GLY A 55 3.42 -1.05 -15.07
C GLY A 55 3.19 0.07 -14.09
N TRP A 56 2.69 -0.27 -12.90
CA TRP A 56 2.50 0.67 -11.80
C TRP A 56 3.68 0.63 -10.84
N MET A 57 4.20 1.80 -10.47
CA MET A 57 5.25 1.97 -9.48
C MET A 57 4.72 2.78 -8.30
N LEU A 58 4.70 2.20 -7.10
CA LEU A 58 4.38 2.90 -5.88
C LEU A 58 5.50 3.88 -5.54
N ILE A 59 5.16 5.16 -5.37
CA ILE A 59 6.12 6.22 -5.04
C ILE A 59 6.08 6.54 -3.55
N THR A 60 4.88 6.65 -2.97
CA THR A 60 4.69 7.01 -1.57
C THR A 60 3.37 6.42 -1.09
N LEU A 61 3.37 5.94 0.16
CA LEU A 61 2.16 5.53 0.87
C LEU A 61 2.27 6.07 2.30
N GLU A 62 1.28 6.84 2.70
CA GLU A 62 1.06 7.31 4.07
C GLU A 62 -0.15 6.54 4.62
N LEU A 63 0.01 5.92 5.79
CA LEU A 63 -1.00 5.09 6.42
C LEU A 63 -1.13 5.50 7.88
N ASP A 64 -2.31 5.95 8.25
CA ASP A 64 -2.66 6.41 9.59
C ASP A 64 -3.62 5.41 10.23
N MET A 65 -3.22 4.79 11.34
CA MET A 65 -4.03 3.83 12.07
C MET A 65 -4.32 4.35 13.48
N GLY A 66 -5.60 4.49 13.82
CA GLY A 66 -6.02 4.70 15.21
C GLY A 66 -5.89 3.43 16.04
N ARG A 67 -6.14 2.26 15.41
CA ARG A 67 -5.97 0.94 16.02
C ARG A 67 -5.64 -0.10 14.96
N MET A 68 -4.72 -1.01 15.26
CA MET A 68 -4.45 -2.15 14.39
C MET A 68 -5.58 -3.20 14.46
N PRO A 69 -6.01 -3.76 13.30
CA PRO A 69 -6.86 -4.93 13.28
C PRO A 69 -6.23 -6.09 14.04
N ARG A 70 -7.03 -6.88 14.74
CA ARG A 70 -6.57 -8.02 15.55
C ARG A 70 -6.68 -9.33 14.77
N ASP A 71 -5.96 -10.34 15.25
CA ASP A 71 -6.12 -11.72 14.77
C ASP A 71 -7.61 -12.14 14.76
N MET A 72 -8.03 -12.79 13.68
CA MET A 72 -9.41 -13.22 13.41
C MET A 72 -10.46 -12.10 13.33
N GLU A 73 -10.05 -10.82 13.38
CA GLU A 73 -10.94 -9.69 13.16
C GLU A 73 -11.24 -9.52 11.66
N THR A 74 -12.50 -9.29 11.32
CA THR A 74 -12.91 -8.94 9.96
C THR A 74 -12.86 -7.42 9.76
N VAL A 75 -12.20 -7.00 8.68
CA VAL A 75 -12.13 -5.61 8.25
C VAL A 75 -12.71 -5.41 6.86
N HIS A 76 -13.28 -4.23 6.63
CA HIS A 76 -13.68 -3.75 5.31
C HIS A 76 -12.66 -2.74 4.81
N VAL A 77 -12.09 -3.02 3.63
CA VAL A 77 -11.13 -2.15 2.97
C VAL A 77 -11.80 -1.50 1.78
N GLU A 78 -11.95 -0.18 1.84
CA GLU A 78 -12.40 0.67 0.74
C GLU A 78 -11.19 1.27 0.02
N THR A 79 -11.21 1.34 -1.31
CA THR A 79 -10.21 2.11 -2.08
C THR A 79 -10.79 2.70 -3.36
N TRP A 80 -10.29 3.88 -3.74
CA TRP A 80 -10.72 4.58 -4.95
C TRP A 80 -9.60 5.46 -5.51
N SER A 81 -9.66 5.73 -6.82
CA SER A 81 -8.74 6.66 -7.48
C SER A 81 -9.13 8.10 -7.17
N ARG A 82 -8.15 8.98 -6.96
CA ARG A 82 -8.32 10.45 -6.90
C ARG A 82 -7.95 11.14 -8.20
N GLY A 83 -7.77 10.37 -9.27
CA GLY A 83 -7.27 10.86 -10.55
C GLY A 83 -5.77 11.10 -10.51
N SER A 84 -5.30 11.92 -11.45
CA SER A 84 -3.89 12.22 -11.62
C SER A 84 -3.62 13.72 -11.54
N LYS A 85 -2.43 14.07 -11.02
CA LYS A 85 -1.90 15.43 -11.02
C LYS A 85 -0.50 15.40 -11.62
N GLY A 86 -0.32 16.04 -12.77
CA GLY A 86 0.92 15.92 -13.53
C GLY A 86 1.14 14.49 -14.02
N ALA A 87 2.26 13.86 -13.65
CA ALA A 87 2.58 12.49 -14.03
C ALA A 87 2.16 11.43 -12.98
N LEU A 88 1.59 11.87 -11.86
CA LEU A 88 1.35 11.04 -10.68
C LEU A 88 -0.14 10.76 -10.51
N TRP A 89 -0.43 9.54 -10.08
CA TRP A 89 -1.77 9.04 -9.80
C TRP A 89 -1.97 8.91 -8.31
N HIS A 90 -3.15 9.28 -7.83
CA HIS A 90 -3.45 9.34 -6.41
C HIS A 90 -4.55 8.33 -6.08
N ARG A 91 -4.43 7.68 -4.93
CA ARG A 91 -5.40 6.70 -4.46
C ARG A 91 -5.56 6.81 -2.95
N ASP A 92 -6.80 6.77 -2.50
CA ASP A 92 -7.14 6.79 -1.08
C ASP A 92 -7.66 5.40 -0.66
N TYR A 93 -7.56 5.15 0.65
CA TYR A 93 -8.05 3.95 1.30
C TYR A 93 -8.72 4.28 2.62
N ARG A 94 -9.71 3.47 3.00
CA ARG A 94 -10.31 3.49 4.32
C ARG A 94 -10.47 2.06 4.84
N ILE A 95 -10.13 1.86 6.10
CA ILE A 95 -10.20 0.57 6.79
C ILE A 95 -11.21 0.70 7.93
N LYS A 96 -12.22 -0.17 7.94
CA LYS A 96 -13.24 -0.25 9.00
C LYS A 96 -13.31 -1.64 9.59
N ASN A 97 -13.75 -1.77 10.83
CA ASN A 97 -14.16 -3.08 11.38
C ASN A 97 -15.56 -3.47 10.89
N ALA A 98 -16.03 -4.65 11.30
CA ALA A 98 -17.36 -5.16 10.98
C ALA A 98 -18.51 -4.26 11.48
N ASP A 99 -18.30 -3.51 12.56
CA ASP A 99 -19.29 -2.56 13.11
C ASP A 99 -19.31 -1.22 12.36
N GLY A 100 -18.43 -1.04 11.36
CA GLY A 100 -18.30 0.18 10.58
C GLY A 100 -17.45 1.27 11.23
N GLU A 101 -16.84 1.00 12.38
CA GLU A 101 -15.89 1.89 13.04
C GLU A 101 -14.62 2.02 12.20
N LYS A 102 -14.16 3.25 11.99
CA LYS A 102 -12.94 3.54 11.24
C LYS A 102 -11.71 3.17 12.06
N LEU A 103 -10.91 2.24 11.55
CA LEU A 103 -9.64 1.83 12.15
C LEU A 103 -8.47 2.68 11.64
N GLY A 104 -8.52 3.07 10.38
CA GLY A 104 -7.48 3.89 9.75
C GLY A 104 -7.76 4.21 8.29
N GLU A 105 -6.88 5.02 7.73
CA GLU A 105 -6.96 5.53 6.36
C GLU A 105 -5.56 5.57 5.74
N ALA A 106 -5.46 5.49 4.42
CA ALA A 106 -4.19 5.65 3.73
C ALA A 106 -4.34 6.50 2.47
N ARG A 107 -3.24 7.13 2.07
CA ARG A 107 -3.11 7.84 0.80
C ARG A 107 -1.85 7.37 0.09
N SER A 108 -1.96 7.05 -1.19
CA SER A 108 -0.83 6.59 -2.00
C SER A 108 -0.67 7.37 -3.29
N VAL A 109 0.57 7.41 -3.75
CA VAL A 109 1.02 8.06 -4.99
C VAL A 109 1.69 7.01 -5.86
N TRP A 110 1.27 6.95 -7.11
CA TRP A 110 1.74 5.99 -8.11
C TRP A 110 2.23 6.69 -9.37
N ALA A 111 3.19 6.08 -10.04
CA ALA A 111 3.59 6.45 -11.39
C ALA A 111 3.28 5.31 -12.34
N LEU A 112 2.70 5.63 -13.50
CA LEU A 112 2.66 4.71 -14.62
C LEU A 112 4.04 4.70 -15.26
N VAL A 113 4.60 3.54 -15.54
CA VAL A 113 5.96 3.41 -16.11
C VAL A 113 5.99 2.52 -17.35
N ASP A 114 6.84 2.87 -18.30
CA ASP A 114 7.29 1.99 -19.37
C ASP A 114 8.28 0.99 -18.77
N ILE A 115 7.93 -0.29 -18.72
CA ILE A 115 8.72 -1.32 -18.02
C ILE A 115 10.01 -1.66 -18.76
N HIS A 116 10.08 -1.42 -20.08
CA HIS A 116 11.27 -1.68 -20.88
C HIS A 116 12.26 -0.52 -20.80
N LYS A 117 11.76 0.73 -20.88
CA LYS A 117 12.59 1.94 -20.84
C LYS A 117 12.82 2.48 -19.43
N ARG A 118 12.09 1.96 -18.44
CA ARG A 118 12.10 2.41 -17.04
C ARG A 118 11.84 3.92 -16.90
N LYS A 119 10.89 4.44 -17.68
CA LYS A 119 10.52 5.86 -17.70
C LYS A 119 9.09 6.07 -17.24
N ILE A 120 8.84 7.14 -16.50
CA ILE A 120 7.50 7.56 -16.12
C ILE A 120 6.73 7.99 -17.37
N LEU A 121 5.52 7.46 -17.51
CA LEU A 121 4.56 7.79 -18.56
C LEU A 121 3.58 8.86 -18.06
N ARG A 122 3.15 9.71 -18.99
CA ARG A 122 2.08 10.68 -18.70
C ARG A 122 0.74 9.93 -18.55
N PRO A 123 -0.20 10.42 -17.73
CA PRO A 123 -1.52 9.81 -17.58
C PRO A 123 -2.26 9.63 -18.91
N SER A 124 -2.06 10.53 -19.88
CA SER A 124 -2.66 10.43 -21.22
C SER A 124 -2.20 9.20 -22.03
N MET A 125 -1.14 8.52 -21.61
CA MET A 125 -0.70 7.25 -22.21
C MET A 125 -1.47 6.05 -21.67
N PHE A 126 -2.18 6.21 -20.54
CA PHE A 126 -3.04 5.16 -20.01
C PHE A 126 -4.33 5.11 -20.83
N PRO A 127 -4.61 4.01 -21.55
CA PRO A 127 -5.69 3.99 -22.54
C PRO A 127 -7.08 3.77 -21.92
N TYR A 128 -7.16 3.59 -20.60
CA TYR A 128 -8.41 3.29 -19.90
C TYR A 128 -8.90 4.48 -19.10
N GLU A 129 -10.22 4.60 -19.04
CA GLU A 129 -10.88 5.53 -18.14
C GLU A 129 -10.93 4.94 -16.73
N VAL A 130 -10.40 5.68 -15.76
CA VAL A 130 -10.46 5.30 -14.34
C VAL A 130 -11.46 6.22 -13.64
N PRO A 131 -12.58 5.69 -13.11
CA PRO A 131 -13.50 6.47 -12.30
C PRO A 131 -12.78 7.18 -11.15
N ILE A 132 -13.07 8.46 -10.96
CA ILE A 132 -12.48 9.28 -9.90
C ILE A 132 -13.46 9.38 -8.74
N GLY A 133 -12.98 9.02 -7.55
CA GLY A 133 -13.66 9.17 -6.29
C GLY A 133 -13.97 10.61 -5.95
N LYS A 134 -15.21 10.90 -5.52
CA LYS A 134 -15.60 12.22 -4.99
C LYS A 134 -15.11 12.44 -3.57
N GLU A 135 -14.96 11.36 -2.80
CA GLU A 135 -14.45 11.40 -1.44
C GLU A 135 -12.93 11.55 -1.41
N SER A 136 -12.42 12.11 -0.32
CA SER A 136 -11.01 12.04 0.03
C SER A 136 -10.85 11.85 1.53
N VAL A 137 -9.79 11.14 1.92
CA VAL A 137 -9.37 10.96 3.31
C VAL A 137 -8.32 11.98 3.76
N GLY A 138 -8.07 13.04 2.97
CA GLY A 138 -7.23 14.17 3.36
C GLY A 138 -6.40 14.77 2.21
N GLU A 139 -5.38 15.52 2.58
CA GLU A 139 -4.39 16.08 1.65
C GLU A 139 -3.60 14.98 0.89
N LEU A 140 -2.62 15.34 0.06
CA LEU A 140 -1.74 14.32 -0.51
C LEU A 140 -0.77 13.77 0.56
N PRO A 141 -0.25 12.53 0.42
CA PRO A 141 0.67 11.99 1.40
C PRO A 141 1.98 12.78 1.41
N ASN A 142 2.56 12.95 2.58
CA ASN A 142 3.86 13.58 2.71
C ASN A 142 4.96 12.60 2.32
N LYS A 143 6.03 13.10 1.72
CA LYS A 143 7.25 12.30 1.57
C LYS A 143 7.88 12.15 2.95
N ALA A 144 8.36 10.95 3.28
CA ALA A 144 9.18 10.76 4.46
C ALA A 144 10.47 11.60 4.31
N VAL A 145 10.67 12.56 5.21
CA VAL A 145 11.87 13.39 5.29
C VAL A 145 12.56 13.07 6.61
N LEU A 146 13.86 12.78 6.55
CA LEU A 146 14.67 12.65 7.75
C LEU A 146 14.85 14.03 8.39
N ALA A 147 14.71 14.13 9.71
CA ALA A 147 14.98 15.37 10.41
C ALA A 147 16.44 15.81 10.21
N GLU A 148 16.66 17.13 10.13
CA GLU A 148 18.00 17.69 10.00
C GLU A 148 18.88 17.29 11.21
N GLY A 149 20.15 16.96 10.95
CA GLY A 149 21.11 16.59 12.00
C GLY A 149 21.00 15.15 12.52
N VAL A 150 20.11 14.31 11.98
CA VAL A 150 20.06 12.89 12.34
C VAL A 150 21.32 12.17 11.87
N GLN A 151 22.06 11.58 12.81
CA GLN A 151 23.17 10.69 12.50
C GLN A 151 22.65 9.30 12.16
N LEU A 152 22.90 8.86 10.92
CA LEU A 152 22.52 7.54 10.46
C LEU A 152 23.60 6.52 10.85
N ALA A 153 23.17 5.39 11.40
CA ALA A 153 24.00 4.24 11.66
C ALA A 153 23.35 2.98 11.09
N GLU A 154 24.15 2.00 10.71
CA GLU A 154 23.62 0.70 10.29
C GLU A 154 22.94 0.03 11.50
N ALA A 155 21.62 -0.14 11.43
CA ALA A 155 20.86 -0.82 12.46
C ALA A 155 20.70 -2.32 12.17
N TYR A 156 20.47 -2.67 10.89
CA TYR A 156 20.27 -4.05 10.47
C TYR A 156 20.55 -4.21 8.96
N THR A 157 21.23 -5.29 8.59
CA THR A 157 21.40 -5.68 7.18
C THR A 157 20.38 -6.76 6.80
N TYR A 158 19.43 -6.42 5.93
CA TYR A 158 18.47 -7.37 5.36
C TYR A 158 18.89 -7.81 3.96
N ARG A 159 19.22 -9.10 3.81
CA ARG A 159 19.53 -9.68 2.49
C ARG A 159 18.25 -10.19 1.83
N VAL A 160 17.86 -9.58 0.71
CA VAL A 160 16.69 -10.00 -0.08
C VAL A 160 16.82 -11.46 -0.49
N ARG A 161 15.77 -12.23 -0.23
CA ARG A 161 15.63 -13.66 -0.58
C ARG A 161 14.45 -13.86 -1.51
N TYR A 162 14.40 -15.05 -2.11
CA TYR A 162 13.33 -15.49 -2.99
C TYR A 162 11.92 -15.14 -2.47
N SER A 163 11.63 -15.42 -1.19
CA SER A 163 10.33 -15.18 -0.57
C SER A 163 9.93 -13.70 -0.41
N GLY A 164 10.87 -12.78 -0.60
CA GLY A 164 10.60 -11.34 -0.62
C GLY A 164 10.25 -10.81 -2.00
N ILE A 165 10.60 -11.55 -3.06
CA ILE A 165 10.45 -11.11 -4.44
C ILE A 165 9.03 -11.44 -4.92
N ASP A 166 8.33 -10.45 -5.45
CA ASP A 166 7.01 -10.62 -6.03
C ASP A 166 7.05 -11.06 -7.51
N VAL A 167 5.86 -11.24 -8.08
CA VAL A 167 5.68 -11.63 -9.49
C VAL A 167 6.22 -10.60 -10.50
N ASN A 168 6.54 -9.39 -10.06
CA ASN A 168 7.17 -8.36 -10.89
C ASN A 168 8.71 -8.42 -10.81
N GLY A 169 9.28 -9.36 -10.06
CA GLY A 169 10.73 -9.53 -9.92
C GLY A 169 11.37 -8.52 -8.95
N HIS A 170 10.59 -7.82 -8.13
CA HIS A 170 11.08 -6.84 -7.17
C HIS A 170 10.78 -7.27 -5.74
N LEU A 171 11.52 -6.75 -4.76
CA LEU A 171 11.12 -6.86 -3.36
C LEU A 171 9.75 -6.19 -3.21
N ASN A 172 8.73 -6.95 -2.77
CA ASN A 172 7.39 -6.40 -2.62
C ASN A 172 7.40 -5.22 -1.65
N ASN A 173 6.68 -4.14 -1.97
CA ASN A 173 6.69 -2.90 -1.17
C ASN A 173 6.31 -3.13 0.30
N ALA A 174 5.38 -4.06 0.58
CA ALA A 174 4.97 -4.38 1.93
C ALA A 174 6.10 -5.03 2.77
N ARG A 175 7.11 -5.64 2.13
CA ARG A 175 8.25 -6.25 2.83
C ARG A 175 9.22 -5.21 3.37
N TYR A 176 9.21 -3.97 2.88
CA TYR A 176 9.99 -2.89 3.50
C TYR A 176 9.52 -2.57 4.91
N ALA A 177 8.24 -2.79 5.25
CA ALA A 177 7.75 -2.64 6.62
C ALA A 177 8.38 -3.67 7.58
N ILE A 178 8.70 -4.87 7.09
CA ILE A 178 9.45 -5.86 7.86
C ILE A 178 10.86 -5.35 8.13
N CYS A 179 11.53 -4.82 7.09
CA CYS A 179 12.87 -4.27 7.22
C CYS A 179 12.89 -3.12 8.24
N ALA A 180 11.91 -2.20 8.17
CA ALA A 180 11.75 -1.13 9.16
C ALA A 180 11.54 -1.67 10.57
N SER A 181 10.76 -2.75 10.73
CA SER A 181 10.53 -3.36 12.03
C SER A 181 11.75 -4.04 12.65
N MET A 182 12.74 -4.45 11.85
CA MET A 182 14.00 -5.02 12.34
C MET A 182 14.90 -3.97 13.02
N CYS A 183 14.72 -2.69 12.70
CA CYS A 183 15.41 -1.59 13.37
C CYS A 183 14.79 -1.25 14.74
N TRP A 184 13.63 -1.80 15.06
CA TRP A 184 12.95 -1.60 16.34
C TRP A 184 13.32 -2.70 17.34
N THR A 185 13.71 -2.31 18.55
CA THR A 185 13.86 -3.27 19.64
C THR A 185 12.49 -3.65 20.21
N SER A 186 12.36 -4.81 20.85
CA SER A 186 11.12 -5.20 21.54
C SER A 186 10.65 -4.18 22.59
N ARG A 187 11.58 -3.40 23.17
CA ARG A 187 11.29 -2.27 24.07
C ARG A 187 10.66 -1.07 23.36
N SER A 188 10.86 -0.91 22.06
CA SER A 188 10.28 0.18 21.27
C SER A 188 8.79 -0.03 20.95
N TYR A 189 8.28 -1.27 21.10
CA TYR A 189 6.87 -1.64 20.83
C TYR A 189 5.98 -1.73 22.08
N GLY A 190 6.55 -1.66 23.27
CA GLY A 190 5.81 -1.80 24.53
C GLY A 190 6.20 -0.70 25.49
N LYS A 191 5.20 -0.03 26.09
CA LYS A 191 5.39 0.54 27.44
C LYS A 191 6.03 -0.55 28.29
N GLY A 192 7.18 -0.21 28.87
CA GLY A 192 8.01 -1.14 29.61
C GLY A 192 7.19 -2.03 30.56
N LYS A 193 7.52 -3.31 30.54
CA LYS A 193 7.51 -4.11 31.75
C LYS A 193 8.95 -4.33 32.15
#